data_AF-A0A3D3ZPJ1-F1
#
_entry.id   AF-A0A3D3ZPJ1-F1
#
_cell.length_a   1.000
_cell.length_b   1.000
_cell.length_c   1.000
_cell.angle_alpha   90.00
_cell.angle_beta   90.00
_cell.angle_gamma   90.00
#
_symmetry.space_group_name_H-M   'P 1'
#
loop_
_entity.id
_entity.type
_entity.pdbx_description
1 polymer ?
#
loop_
_entity_poly.entity_id
_entity_poly.type
_entity_poly.pdbx_seq_one_letter_code
_entity_poly.pdbx_strand_id
1 'polypeptide(L)'
;MTTLPTSTAKKLGLVIDLDTCVGCHACVISCKGWNTENYGAPLSDQDPYGENPTGTFLNRVHSYEIQPKEAPAQLIHFPKSCLHCEDAPCVTVCPTGASYKRVEDGIVLVNEQDCIGCGLCAWACPYGAREMDAEEKVMKKCTLCVDRIYNENLPEEDREPACVRTCPAGARHFGDFADPDSNVSRLTAERGGMDLMPEMGTKPVNKYLPPRPKDRDRSDDVDILAPFLEPVATETTGFLGWLDKALEAMPGSSKGGKS
;
A
#
# COMPACT_ATOMS: atom_id res chain seq x y z
N MET A 1 -4.72 6.76 -32.62
CA MET A 1 -4.62 5.84 -31.48
C MET A 1 -3.17 5.41 -31.37
N THR A 2 -2.56 5.63 -30.21
CA THR A 2 -1.17 5.26 -29.93
C THR A 2 -1.00 3.76 -29.82
N THR A 3 0.20 3.27 -30.16
CA THR A 3 0.54 1.84 -30.09
C THR A 3 1.47 1.56 -28.92
N LEU A 4 1.42 0.33 -28.42
CA LEU A 4 2.39 -0.17 -27.45
C LEU A 4 3.65 -0.66 -28.18
N PRO A 5 4.84 -0.54 -27.55
CA PRO A 5 6.03 -1.15 -28.10
C PRO A 5 5.92 -2.68 -28.09
N THR A 6 6.50 -3.33 -29.10
CA THR A 6 6.48 -4.81 -29.21
C THR A 6 7.29 -5.49 -28.10
N SER A 7 8.34 -4.85 -27.61
CA SER A 7 9.20 -5.32 -26.52
C SER A 7 9.79 -4.14 -25.76
N THR A 8 10.25 -4.39 -24.52
CA THR A 8 11.00 -3.42 -23.72
C THR A 8 12.34 -4.01 -23.29
N ALA A 9 13.35 -3.17 -23.09
CA ALA A 9 14.69 -3.63 -22.69
C ALA A 9 14.74 -4.04 -21.22
N LYS A 10 14.13 -3.23 -20.35
CA LYS A 10 13.83 -3.58 -18.95
C LYS A 10 12.32 -3.63 -18.73
N LYS A 11 11.92 -4.20 -17.60
CA LYS A 11 10.54 -4.29 -17.15
C LYS A 11 10.47 -3.84 -15.68
N LEU A 12 10.63 -2.53 -15.46
CA LEU A 12 10.67 -1.96 -14.13
C LEU A 12 9.29 -1.97 -13.47
N GLY A 13 9.24 -2.38 -12.20
CA GLY A 13 7.99 -2.40 -11.45
C GLY A 13 8.17 -2.58 -9.95
N LEU A 14 7.04 -2.71 -9.27
CA LEU A 14 6.97 -2.88 -7.83
C LEU A 14 6.51 -4.29 -7.44
N VAL A 15 7.06 -4.80 -6.34
CA VAL A 15 6.44 -5.86 -5.55
C VAL A 15 5.86 -5.23 -4.28
N ILE A 16 4.60 -5.49 -4.00
CA ILE A 16 3.88 -4.93 -2.84
C ILE A 16 3.48 -6.09 -1.92
N ASP A 17 4.12 -6.20 -0.77
CA ASP A 17 3.84 -7.22 0.23
C ASP A 17 2.65 -6.83 1.11
N LEU A 18 1.52 -7.48 0.91
CA LEU A 18 0.29 -7.24 1.68
C LEU A 18 0.37 -7.82 3.09
N ASP A 19 1.30 -8.75 3.35
CA ASP A 19 1.55 -9.30 4.68
C ASP A 19 2.21 -8.28 5.60
N THR A 20 3.17 -7.54 5.04
CA THR A 20 4.04 -6.63 5.78
C THR A 20 3.48 -5.20 5.80
N CYS A 21 2.55 -4.87 4.90
CA CYS A 21 1.94 -3.54 4.85
C CYS A 21 1.06 -3.28 6.09
N VAL A 22 1.47 -2.31 6.92
CA VAL A 22 0.74 -1.88 8.12
C VAL A 22 -0.19 -0.69 7.90
N GLY A 23 -0.41 -0.28 6.64
CA GLY A 23 -1.35 0.79 6.32
C GLY A 23 -0.96 2.17 6.85
N CYS A 24 0.33 2.46 7.04
CA CYS A 24 0.80 3.73 7.65
C CYS A 24 0.67 4.98 6.76
N HIS A 25 0.26 4.85 5.50
CA HIS A 25 0.16 5.94 4.51
C HIS A 25 1.45 6.74 4.21
N ALA A 26 2.61 6.38 4.76
CA ALA A 26 3.90 7.04 4.46
C ALA A 26 4.20 7.04 2.95
N CYS A 27 3.92 5.91 2.29
CA CYS A 27 4.07 5.78 0.84
C CYS A 27 3.19 6.75 0.04
N VAL A 28 2.06 7.18 0.59
CA VAL A 28 1.12 8.11 -0.06
C VAL A 28 1.66 9.52 0.00
N ILE A 29 2.02 9.97 1.21
CA ILE A 29 2.53 11.32 1.44
C ILE A 29 3.86 11.56 0.74
N SER A 30 4.80 10.62 0.83
CA SER A 30 6.10 10.73 0.15
C SER A 30 5.97 10.72 -1.37
N CYS A 31 5.05 9.91 -1.92
CA CYS A 31 4.78 9.93 -3.37
C CYS A 31 4.26 11.29 -3.82
N LYS A 32 3.35 11.90 -3.04
CA LYS A 32 2.84 13.23 -3.35
C LYS A 32 3.93 14.28 -3.27
N GLY A 33 4.64 14.38 -2.15
CA GLY A 33 5.71 15.37 -1.96
C GLY A 33 6.76 15.31 -3.09
N TRP A 34 7.27 14.11 -3.39
CA TRP A 34 8.27 13.96 -4.45
C TRP A 34 7.76 14.40 -5.83
N ASN A 35 6.55 13.97 -6.22
CA ASN A 35 6.00 14.26 -7.56
C ASN A 35 5.39 15.66 -7.67
N THR A 36 5.11 16.34 -6.56
CA THR A 36 4.73 17.76 -6.56
C THR A 36 5.93 18.66 -6.79
N GLU A 37 7.11 18.28 -6.29
CA GLU A 37 8.30 19.15 -6.25
C GLU A 37 9.26 18.96 -7.43
N ASN A 38 9.27 17.79 -8.09
CA ASN A 38 10.34 17.43 -9.03
C ASN A 38 9.89 17.25 -10.49
N TYR A 39 8.81 16.50 -10.74
CA TYR A 39 8.45 16.08 -12.09
C TYR A 39 7.03 16.51 -12.49
N GLY A 40 6.94 17.27 -13.59
CA GLY A 40 5.68 17.73 -14.16
C GLY A 40 5.07 18.91 -13.40
N ALA A 41 3.83 19.25 -13.74
CA ALA A 41 3.08 20.23 -12.98
C ALA A 41 2.71 19.67 -11.60
N PRO A 42 2.62 20.52 -10.56
CA PRO A 42 2.27 20.11 -9.20
C PRO A 42 1.01 19.25 -9.12
N LEU A 43 0.95 18.37 -8.13
CA LEU A 43 -0.29 17.66 -7.79
C LEU A 43 -1.16 18.60 -6.95
N SER A 44 -2.22 19.14 -7.54
CA SER A 44 -3.01 20.19 -6.91
C SER A 44 -3.86 19.68 -5.75
N ASP A 45 -4.07 20.57 -4.78
CA ASP A 45 -5.04 20.44 -3.70
C ASP A 45 -6.08 21.53 -3.82
N GLN A 46 -7.33 21.19 -3.58
CA GLN A 46 -8.46 22.09 -3.59
C GLN A 46 -9.05 22.12 -2.20
N ASP A 47 -9.12 23.32 -1.64
CA ASP A 47 -9.67 23.56 -0.29
C ASP A 47 -9.10 22.64 0.81
N PRO A 48 -7.76 22.48 0.95
CA PRO A 48 -7.17 21.48 1.85
C PRO A 48 -7.50 21.70 3.34
N TYR A 49 -7.99 22.88 3.71
CA TYR A 49 -8.37 23.24 5.08
C TYR A 49 -9.85 23.62 5.22
N GLY A 50 -10.67 23.52 4.16
CA GLY A 50 -12.08 23.87 4.22
C GLY A 50 -13.01 22.67 4.25
N GLU A 51 -14.24 22.86 3.77
CA GLU A 51 -15.34 21.91 3.96
C GLU A 51 -15.24 20.68 3.04
N ASN A 52 -14.63 20.84 1.86
CA ASN A 52 -14.56 19.79 0.85
C ASN A 52 -13.13 19.62 0.30
N PRO A 53 -12.18 19.16 1.14
CA PRO A 53 -10.79 18.99 0.72
C PRO A 53 -10.70 17.88 -0.33
N THR A 54 -10.13 18.22 -1.48
CA THR A 54 -9.79 17.26 -2.52
C THR A 54 -8.35 17.46 -2.98
N GLY A 55 -7.75 16.41 -3.53
CA GLY A 55 -6.38 16.48 -3.97
C GLY A 55 -5.99 15.36 -4.91
N THR A 56 -4.99 15.62 -5.72
CA THR A 56 -4.43 14.63 -6.63
C THR A 56 -3.43 13.73 -5.88
N PHE A 57 -3.70 12.43 -5.85
CA PHE A 57 -2.82 11.43 -5.24
C PHE A 57 -2.56 10.27 -6.20
N LEU A 58 -1.28 9.97 -6.43
CA LEU A 58 -0.85 8.96 -7.42
C LEU A 58 -0.88 7.52 -6.89
N ASN A 59 -1.07 7.36 -5.59
CA ASN A 59 -1.27 6.09 -4.91
C ASN A 59 -2.21 6.28 -3.71
N ARG A 60 -2.91 5.22 -3.32
CA ARG A 60 -3.80 5.18 -2.15
C ARG A 60 -3.62 3.86 -1.43
N VAL A 61 -3.94 3.83 -0.14
CA VAL A 61 -4.00 2.57 0.63
C VAL A 61 -5.46 2.33 0.99
N HIS A 62 -5.97 1.18 0.55
CA HIS A 62 -7.31 0.73 0.91
C HIS A 62 -7.18 -0.34 1.99
N SER A 63 -7.99 -0.23 3.05
CA SER A 63 -7.96 -1.18 4.15
C SER A 63 -9.22 -2.03 4.12
N TYR A 64 -9.06 -3.32 4.31
CA TYR A 64 -10.15 -4.29 4.30
C TYR A 64 -10.01 -5.21 5.51
N GLU A 65 -11.12 -5.58 6.12
CA GLU A 65 -11.18 -6.75 6.97
C GLU A 65 -11.50 -7.97 6.10
N ILE A 66 -10.74 -9.04 6.28
CA ILE A 66 -11.01 -10.32 5.64
C ILE A 66 -11.18 -11.42 6.69
N GLN A 67 -12.01 -12.40 6.37
CA GLN A 67 -12.16 -13.63 7.15
C GLN A 67 -11.62 -14.80 6.30
N PRO A 68 -10.37 -15.25 6.53
CA PRO A 68 -9.87 -16.47 5.92
C PRO A 68 -10.70 -17.68 6.35
N LYS A 69 -10.75 -18.71 5.50
CA LYS A 69 -11.48 -19.97 5.80
C LYS A 69 -10.92 -20.69 7.04
N GLU A 70 -9.61 -20.59 7.25
CA GLU A 70 -8.87 -21.39 8.23
C GLU A 70 -8.00 -20.53 9.17
N ALA A 71 -8.36 -19.28 9.41
CA ALA A 71 -7.68 -18.39 10.36
C ALA A 71 -8.63 -17.30 10.89
N PRO A 72 -8.31 -16.64 12.01
CA PRO A 72 -9.10 -15.49 12.50
C PRO A 72 -9.20 -14.36 11.47
N ALA A 73 -10.20 -13.49 11.66
CA ALA A 73 -10.33 -12.25 10.89
C ALA A 73 -9.04 -11.43 10.97
N GLN A 74 -8.67 -10.80 9.86
CA GLN A 74 -7.47 -9.97 9.79
C GLN A 74 -7.67 -8.75 8.90
N LEU A 75 -6.97 -7.67 9.24
CA LEU A 75 -6.89 -6.50 8.38
C LEU A 75 -5.82 -6.70 7.30
N ILE A 76 -6.19 -6.35 6.07
CA ILE A 76 -5.27 -6.22 4.93
C ILE A 76 -5.26 -4.77 4.50
N HIS A 77 -4.06 -4.23 4.36
CA HIS A 77 -3.83 -2.95 3.72
C HIS A 77 -3.36 -3.19 2.30
N PHE A 78 -4.05 -2.57 1.34
CA PHE A 78 -3.88 -2.77 -0.09
C PHE A 78 -3.48 -1.46 -0.77
N PRO A 79 -2.16 -1.16 -0.83
CA PRO A 79 -1.65 0.01 -1.52
C PRO A 79 -1.82 -0.12 -3.04
N LYS A 80 -2.68 0.71 -3.65
CA LYS A 80 -2.87 0.80 -5.09
C LYS A 80 -2.16 2.01 -5.68
N SER A 81 -1.40 1.76 -6.72
CA SER A 81 -0.82 2.77 -7.62
C SER A 81 -0.97 2.29 -9.07
N CYS A 82 -0.49 3.06 -10.05
CA CYS A 82 -0.36 2.55 -11.42
C CYS A 82 0.48 1.27 -11.44
N LEU A 83 0.07 0.28 -12.22
CA LEU A 83 0.73 -1.02 -12.32
C LEU A 83 1.66 -1.16 -13.53
N HIS A 84 1.81 -0.08 -14.32
CA HIS A 84 2.67 0.00 -15.49
C HIS A 84 2.53 -1.18 -16.47
N CYS A 85 1.28 -1.59 -16.70
CA CYS A 85 0.86 -2.76 -17.48
C CYS A 85 1.68 -3.03 -18.76
N GLU A 86 1.88 -4.32 -19.07
CA GLU A 86 2.41 -4.73 -20.37
C GLU A 86 1.47 -4.34 -21.50
N ASP A 87 0.20 -4.76 -21.37
CA ASP A 87 -0.89 -4.35 -22.22
C ASP A 87 -1.65 -3.21 -21.54
N ALA A 88 -1.23 -1.98 -21.81
CA ALA A 88 -1.75 -0.78 -21.17
C ALA A 88 -2.87 -0.13 -22.01
N PRO A 89 -4.16 -0.41 -21.76
CA PRO A 89 -5.27 0.15 -22.54
C PRO A 89 -5.34 1.68 -22.44
N CYS A 90 -4.88 2.23 -21.32
CA CYS A 90 -4.76 3.66 -21.11
C CYS A 90 -3.74 4.36 -22.04
N VAL A 91 -2.83 3.61 -22.69
CA VAL A 91 -1.96 4.13 -23.75
C VAL A 91 -2.69 4.12 -25.08
N THR A 92 -3.32 3.01 -25.45
CA THR A 92 -3.91 2.84 -26.79
C THR A 92 -5.15 3.69 -27.02
N VAL A 93 -5.89 4.01 -25.96
CA VAL A 93 -7.08 4.89 -26.02
C VAL A 93 -6.74 6.39 -26.12
N CYS A 94 -5.48 6.79 -25.93
CA CYS A 94 -5.11 8.20 -25.91
C CYS A 94 -5.19 8.81 -27.32
N PRO A 95 -6.00 9.86 -27.54
CA PRO A 95 -6.19 10.41 -28.89
C PRO A 95 -5.01 11.30 -29.33
N THR A 96 -4.34 11.96 -28.38
CA THR A 96 -3.21 12.87 -28.66
C THR A 96 -1.86 12.17 -28.63
N GLY A 97 -1.80 10.95 -28.08
CA GLY A 97 -0.56 10.24 -27.81
C GLY A 97 0.19 10.69 -26.56
N ALA A 98 -0.42 11.55 -25.74
CA ALA A 98 0.13 11.95 -24.44
C ALA A 98 0.44 10.76 -23.52
N SER A 99 -0.39 9.72 -23.53
CA SER A 99 -0.12 8.49 -22.77
C SER A 99 0.74 7.55 -23.62
N TYR A 100 1.92 7.19 -23.12
CA TYR A 100 2.87 6.35 -23.84
C TYR A 100 3.57 5.37 -22.91
N LYS A 101 4.23 4.36 -23.49
CA LYS A 101 5.07 3.40 -22.78
C LYS A 101 6.50 3.48 -23.30
N ARG A 102 7.45 3.65 -22.37
CA ARG A 102 8.88 3.71 -22.66
C ARG A 102 9.41 2.35 -23.10
N VAL A 103 10.27 2.34 -24.11
CA VAL A 103 10.84 1.12 -24.71
C VAL A 103 11.99 0.61 -23.84
N GLU A 104 12.76 1.53 -23.28
CA GLU A 104 13.96 1.27 -22.49
C GLU A 104 13.64 0.58 -21.15
N ASP A 105 12.51 0.90 -20.52
CA ASP A 105 12.22 0.45 -19.15
C ASP A 105 10.78 -0.01 -18.88
N GLY A 106 9.89 0.10 -19.86
CA GLY A 106 8.51 -0.32 -19.74
C GLY A 106 7.64 0.58 -18.87
N ILE A 107 8.16 1.73 -18.39
CA ILE A 107 7.37 2.66 -17.58
C ILE A 107 6.34 3.34 -18.50
N VAL A 108 5.06 3.10 -18.20
CA VAL A 108 3.96 3.89 -18.77
C VAL A 108 4.02 5.31 -18.20
N LEU A 109 3.88 6.37 -19.02
CA LEU A 109 3.93 7.79 -18.66
C LEU A 109 2.78 8.60 -19.29
N VAL A 110 2.68 9.87 -18.88
CA VAL A 110 1.87 10.90 -19.55
C VAL A 110 2.80 12.06 -19.87
N ASN A 111 2.80 12.51 -21.13
CA ASN A 111 3.28 13.83 -21.49
C ASN A 111 2.18 14.84 -21.18
N GLU A 112 2.42 15.70 -20.20
CA GLU A 112 1.42 16.66 -19.73
C GLU A 112 1.15 17.76 -20.75
N GLN A 113 2.14 18.13 -21.56
CA GLN A 113 2.00 19.16 -22.60
C GLN A 113 1.06 18.72 -23.73
N ASP A 114 1.03 17.43 -24.03
CA ASP A 114 0.17 16.85 -25.07
C ASP A 114 -1.19 16.40 -24.50
N CYS A 115 -1.37 16.45 -23.18
CA CYS A 115 -2.56 15.97 -22.52
C CYS A 115 -3.67 17.01 -22.58
N ILE A 116 -4.79 16.67 -23.22
CA ILE A 116 -5.97 17.54 -23.36
C ILE A 116 -7.05 17.32 -22.30
N GLY A 117 -6.76 16.58 -21.22
CA GLY A 117 -7.72 16.37 -20.12
C GLY A 117 -8.99 15.58 -20.49
N CYS A 118 -8.99 14.78 -21.57
CA CYS A 118 -10.21 14.10 -22.03
C CYS A 118 -10.71 12.95 -21.12
N GLY A 119 -9.91 12.46 -20.16
CA GLY A 119 -10.32 11.41 -19.22
C GLY A 119 -10.43 9.98 -19.78
N LEU A 120 -10.30 9.76 -21.09
CA LEU A 120 -10.44 8.43 -21.71
C LEU A 120 -9.49 7.38 -21.10
N CYS A 121 -8.25 7.78 -20.79
CA CYS A 121 -7.28 6.88 -20.17
C CYS A 121 -7.63 6.48 -18.74
N ALA A 122 -8.40 7.31 -18.02
CA ALA A 122 -8.93 6.95 -16.70
C ALA A 122 -10.05 5.92 -16.85
N TRP A 123 -10.97 6.15 -17.78
CA TRP A 123 -12.07 5.24 -18.06
C TRP A 123 -11.59 3.86 -18.54
N ALA A 124 -10.51 3.82 -19.32
CA ALA A 124 -9.89 2.58 -19.79
C ALA A 124 -9.02 1.87 -18.74
N CYS A 125 -8.69 2.51 -17.61
CA CYS A 125 -7.83 1.91 -16.60
C CYS A 125 -8.68 1.09 -15.61
N PRO A 126 -8.57 -0.25 -15.58
CA PRO A 126 -9.39 -1.07 -14.69
C PRO A 126 -9.03 -0.90 -13.20
N TYR A 127 -7.89 -0.26 -12.92
CA TYR A 127 -7.37 -0.07 -11.58
C TYR A 127 -7.71 1.29 -10.96
N GLY A 128 -8.34 2.20 -11.71
CA GLY A 128 -8.60 3.56 -11.26
C GLY A 128 -7.31 4.33 -10.91
N ALA A 129 -6.20 4.01 -11.57
CA ALA A 129 -4.87 4.51 -11.20
C ALA A 129 -4.44 5.79 -11.95
N ARG A 130 -5.41 6.46 -12.59
CA ARG A 130 -5.23 7.69 -13.37
C ARG A 130 -6.15 8.75 -12.76
N GLU A 131 -5.58 9.88 -12.40
CA GLU A 131 -6.29 10.97 -11.71
C GLU A 131 -6.30 12.22 -12.58
N MET A 132 -7.42 12.92 -12.65
CA MET A 132 -7.44 14.23 -13.28
C MET A 132 -6.94 15.26 -12.28
N ASP A 133 -5.93 16.04 -12.64
CA ASP A 133 -5.57 17.19 -11.82
C ASP A 133 -6.60 18.31 -12.01
N ALA A 134 -7.14 18.81 -10.92
CA ALA A 134 -8.22 19.80 -10.94
C ALA A 134 -7.75 21.18 -11.36
N GLU A 135 -6.49 21.56 -11.10
CA GLU A 135 -5.93 22.85 -11.49
C GLU A 135 -5.38 22.77 -12.91
N GLU A 136 -4.49 21.81 -13.14
CA GLU A 136 -3.73 21.69 -14.39
C GLU A 136 -4.58 21.13 -15.54
N LYS A 137 -5.73 20.52 -15.24
CA LYS A 137 -6.65 19.89 -16.21
C LYS A 137 -5.98 18.81 -17.08
N VAL A 138 -4.94 18.16 -16.55
CA VAL A 138 -4.24 17.05 -17.21
C VAL A 138 -4.31 15.78 -16.38
N MET A 139 -4.17 14.63 -17.06
CA MET A 139 -4.18 13.33 -16.40
C MET A 139 -2.84 13.03 -15.74
N LYS A 140 -2.86 12.77 -14.44
CA LYS A 140 -1.73 12.36 -13.60
C LYS A 140 -1.82 10.88 -13.27
N LYS A 141 -0.67 10.28 -12.94
CA LYS A 141 -0.57 8.91 -12.43
C LYS A 141 0.83 8.66 -11.86
N CYS A 142 1.00 7.57 -11.10
CA CYS A 142 2.33 7.14 -10.66
C CYS A 142 3.29 7.04 -11.85
N THR A 143 4.45 7.69 -11.74
CA THR A 143 5.51 7.77 -12.76
C THR A 143 6.60 6.71 -12.54
N LEU A 144 6.42 5.84 -11.54
CA LEU A 144 7.47 5.00 -10.97
C LEU A 144 8.69 5.82 -10.50
N CYS A 145 8.49 7.11 -10.21
CA CYS A 145 9.53 8.08 -9.89
C CYS A 145 10.68 8.02 -10.91
N VAL A 146 10.34 8.01 -12.21
CA VAL A 146 11.31 7.92 -13.32
C VAL A 146 12.41 9.00 -13.20
N ASP A 147 12.06 10.17 -12.69
CA ASP A 147 12.95 11.28 -12.41
C ASP A 147 13.87 11.04 -11.21
N ARG A 148 13.50 10.16 -10.27
CA ARG A 148 14.29 9.77 -9.09
C ARG A 148 15.25 8.63 -9.37
N ILE A 149 14.76 7.58 -10.03
CA ILE A 149 15.53 6.34 -10.26
C ILE A 149 16.74 6.53 -11.17
N TYR A 150 16.74 7.58 -12.00
CA TYR A 150 17.86 7.95 -12.87
C TYR A 150 18.58 9.22 -12.40
N ASN A 151 18.27 9.77 -11.22
CA ASN A 151 18.88 11.00 -10.75
C ASN A 151 20.30 10.75 -10.21
N GLU A 152 21.30 11.11 -11.00
CA GLU A 152 22.71 10.96 -10.61
C GLU A 152 23.14 11.89 -9.47
N ASN A 153 22.34 12.91 -9.13
CA ASN A 153 22.60 13.77 -7.97
C ASN A 153 22.19 13.11 -6.64
N LEU A 154 21.51 11.97 -6.67
CA LEU A 154 21.21 11.17 -5.49
C LEU A 154 22.27 10.07 -5.30
N PRO A 155 22.59 9.70 -4.04
CA PRO A 155 23.31 8.46 -3.76
C PRO A 155 22.63 7.26 -4.44
N GLU A 156 23.41 6.27 -4.89
CA GLU A 156 22.87 5.13 -5.65
C GLU A 156 21.83 4.36 -4.83
N GLU A 157 22.05 4.20 -3.53
CA GLU A 157 21.13 3.56 -2.59
C GLU A 157 19.78 4.31 -2.46
N ASP A 158 19.74 5.59 -2.82
CA ASP A 158 18.53 6.39 -2.80
C ASP A 158 17.85 6.45 -4.19
N ARG A 159 18.39 5.84 -5.26
CA ARG A 159 17.83 5.88 -6.62
C ARG A 159 16.73 4.83 -6.84
N GLU A 160 15.70 4.89 -6.01
CA GLU A 160 14.51 4.04 -6.09
C GLU A 160 13.23 4.89 -6.07
N PRO A 161 12.00 4.34 -6.18
CA PRO A 161 10.80 5.15 -6.03
C PRO A 161 10.61 5.67 -4.60
N ALA A 162 10.15 6.91 -4.45
CA ALA A 162 9.97 7.55 -3.13
C ALA A 162 9.08 6.71 -2.19
N CYS A 163 8.04 6.07 -2.76
CA CYS A 163 7.14 5.19 -2.01
C CYS A 163 7.81 3.91 -1.48
N VAL A 164 8.90 3.45 -2.09
CA VAL A 164 9.70 2.30 -1.66
C VAL A 164 10.65 2.75 -0.57
N ARG A 165 11.45 3.80 -0.84
CA ARG A 165 12.42 4.36 0.09
C ARG A 165 11.83 4.74 1.45
N THR A 166 10.63 5.30 1.45
CA THR A 166 9.95 5.76 2.67
C THR A 166 9.31 4.64 3.48
N CYS A 167 9.15 3.43 2.94
CA CYS A 167 8.30 2.42 3.54
C CYS A 167 8.94 1.85 4.82
N PRO A 168 8.42 2.17 6.02
CA PRO A 168 9.09 1.76 7.26
C PRO A 168 8.98 0.25 7.51
N ALA A 169 7.95 -0.39 6.95
CA ALA A 169 7.72 -1.81 7.08
C ALA A 169 8.47 -2.63 6.02
N GLY A 170 9.06 -2.01 4.99
CA GLY A 170 9.66 -2.74 3.87
C GLY A 170 8.64 -3.51 3.03
N ALA A 171 7.39 -3.03 2.96
CA ALA A 171 6.30 -3.68 2.23
C ALA A 171 6.29 -3.39 0.72
N ARG A 172 7.17 -2.51 0.23
CA ARG A 172 7.30 -2.19 -1.20
C ARG A 172 8.74 -2.49 -1.60
N HIS A 173 8.91 -3.09 -2.76
CA HIS A 173 10.21 -3.35 -3.38
C HIS A 173 10.16 -2.90 -4.83
N PHE A 174 11.30 -2.45 -5.36
CA PHE A 174 11.44 -2.02 -6.74
C PHE A 174 12.59 -2.79 -7.40
N GLY A 175 12.45 -3.05 -8.70
CA GLY A 175 13.46 -3.72 -9.48
C GLY A 175 12.99 -4.02 -10.90
N ASP A 176 13.80 -4.80 -11.62
CA ASP A 176 13.58 -5.18 -13.01
C ASP A 176 13.05 -6.62 -13.10
N PHE A 177 11.83 -6.78 -13.61
CA PHE A 177 11.23 -8.09 -13.85
C PHE A 177 11.71 -8.79 -15.13
N ALA A 178 12.50 -8.10 -15.97
CA ALA A 178 13.18 -8.74 -17.10
C ALA A 178 14.41 -9.55 -16.65
N ASP A 179 14.97 -9.21 -15.48
CA ASP A 179 16.04 -9.94 -14.82
C ASP A 179 15.45 -10.98 -13.85
N PRO A 180 15.60 -12.30 -14.10
CA PRO A 180 15.08 -13.33 -13.21
C PRO A 180 15.79 -13.38 -11.85
N ASP A 181 17.01 -12.85 -11.75
CA ASP A 181 17.82 -12.86 -10.53
C ASP A 181 17.60 -11.59 -9.67
N SER A 182 16.83 -10.63 -10.17
CA SER A 182 16.51 -9.41 -9.43
C SER A 182 15.75 -9.69 -8.13
N ASN A 183 15.87 -8.79 -7.16
CA ASN A 183 15.17 -8.88 -5.88
C ASN A 183 13.65 -9.07 -6.06
N VAL A 184 13.03 -8.34 -7.00
CA VAL A 184 11.59 -8.40 -7.26
C VAL A 184 11.17 -9.70 -7.95
N SER A 185 11.96 -10.20 -8.90
CA SER A 185 11.68 -11.47 -9.59
C SER A 185 11.75 -12.65 -8.64
N ARG A 186 12.83 -12.73 -7.85
CA ARG A 186 13.03 -13.77 -6.85
C ARG A 186 11.95 -13.74 -5.77
N LEU A 187 11.70 -12.56 -5.19
CA LEU A 187 10.70 -12.40 -4.14
C LEU A 187 9.29 -12.77 -4.62
N THR A 188 8.93 -12.38 -5.85
CA THR A 188 7.65 -12.75 -6.47
C THR A 188 7.53 -14.26 -6.64
N ALA A 189 8.57 -14.92 -7.16
CA ALA A 189 8.56 -16.37 -7.34
C ALA A 189 8.48 -17.13 -6.00
N GLU A 190 9.28 -16.72 -5.01
CA GLU A 190 9.38 -17.37 -3.70
C GLU A 190 8.09 -17.21 -2.87
N ARG A 191 7.43 -16.04 -2.93
CA ARG A 191 6.24 -15.72 -2.13
C ARG A 191 4.91 -15.93 -2.87
N GLY A 192 4.94 -16.48 -4.09
CA GLY A 192 3.73 -16.72 -4.89
C GLY A 192 3.02 -15.42 -5.29
N GLY A 193 3.78 -14.44 -5.76
CA GLY A 193 3.26 -13.14 -6.15
C GLY A 193 2.21 -13.22 -7.27
N MET A 194 1.23 -12.35 -7.19
CA MET A 194 0.01 -12.38 -7.99
C MET A 194 -0.23 -11.09 -8.76
N ASP A 195 -0.89 -11.24 -9.91
CA ASP A 195 -1.39 -10.13 -10.71
C ASP A 195 -2.72 -9.64 -10.15
N LEU A 196 -2.90 -8.32 -10.16
CA LEU A 196 -4.19 -7.74 -9.80
C LEU A 196 -5.14 -7.80 -11.00
N MET A 197 -6.30 -8.42 -10.80
CA MET A 197 -7.37 -8.56 -11.82
C MET A 197 -6.85 -9.18 -13.13
N PRO A 198 -6.27 -10.40 -13.10
CA PRO A 198 -5.72 -11.05 -14.29
C PRO A 198 -6.75 -11.22 -15.42
N GLU A 199 -8.04 -11.32 -15.09
CA GLU A 199 -9.16 -11.40 -16.03
C GLU A 199 -9.26 -10.18 -16.97
N MET A 200 -8.66 -9.04 -16.60
CA MET A 200 -8.64 -7.83 -17.43
C MET A 200 -7.61 -7.89 -18.56
N GLY A 201 -6.73 -8.91 -18.59
CA GLY A 201 -5.75 -9.11 -19.67
C GLY A 201 -4.63 -8.07 -19.76
N THR A 202 -4.58 -7.07 -18.87
CA THR A 202 -3.61 -5.97 -18.96
C THR A 202 -2.17 -6.36 -18.64
N LYS A 203 -1.97 -7.56 -18.06
CA LYS A 203 -0.66 -8.08 -17.64
C LYS A 203 0.14 -7.05 -16.80
N PRO A 204 -0.32 -6.74 -15.57
CA PRO A 204 0.38 -5.83 -14.67
C PRO A 204 1.86 -6.18 -14.49
N VAL A 205 2.73 -5.18 -14.54
CA VAL A 205 4.14 -5.39 -14.20
C VAL A 205 4.29 -5.50 -12.69
N ASN A 206 3.66 -4.57 -11.96
CA ASN A 206 3.65 -4.63 -10.50
C ASN A 206 2.91 -5.88 -10.00
N LYS A 207 3.47 -6.52 -8.97
CA LYS A 207 2.94 -7.74 -8.35
C LYS A 207 2.58 -7.49 -6.89
N TYR A 208 1.59 -8.24 -6.39
CA TYR A 208 1.25 -8.26 -4.98
C TYR A 208 1.69 -9.58 -4.36
N LEU A 209 2.19 -9.57 -3.13
CA LEU A 209 2.39 -10.79 -2.36
C LEU A 209 1.21 -10.98 -1.41
N PRO A 210 0.64 -12.19 -1.33
CA PRO A 210 -0.46 -12.45 -0.41
C PRO A 210 0.01 -12.39 1.06
N PRO A 211 -0.90 -12.08 2.00
CA PRO A 211 -0.65 -12.30 3.42
C PRO A 211 -0.24 -13.74 3.70
N ARG A 212 0.73 -13.93 4.58
CA ARG A 212 1.09 -15.26 5.06
C ARG A 212 0.02 -15.74 6.05
N PRO A 213 -0.16 -17.06 6.20
CA PRO A 213 -0.87 -17.59 7.35
C PRO A 213 -0.20 -17.05 8.61
N LYS A 214 -0.93 -16.23 9.38
CA LYS A 214 -0.44 -15.79 10.68
C LYS A 214 -0.38 -17.01 11.58
N ASP A 215 0.61 -17.03 12.48
CA ASP A 215 0.66 -18.04 13.53
C ASP A 215 -0.71 -18.09 14.19
N ARG A 216 -1.37 -19.26 14.13
CA ARG A 216 -2.60 -19.46 14.89
C ARG A 216 -2.22 -19.20 16.34
N ASP A 217 -3.07 -18.44 17.03
CA ASP A 217 -2.93 -18.27 18.45
C ASP A 217 -2.80 -19.67 19.08
N ARG A 218 -1.60 -20.01 19.53
CA ARG A 218 -1.33 -21.22 20.31
C ARG A 218 -1.73 -20.95 21.77
N SER A 219 -2.65 -20.02 22.00
CA SER A 219 -3.28 -19.75 23.30
C SER A 219 -3.85 -21.01 23.93
N ASP A 220 -4.24 -22.01 23.12
CA ASP A 220 -4.70 -23.31 23.63
C ASP A 220 -3.55 -24.17 24.18
N ASP A 221 -2.29 -23.90 23.81
CA ASP A 221 -1.13 -24.70 24.22
C ASP A 221 -0.30 -24.09 25.35
N VAL A 222 -0.27 -22.76 25.54
CA VAL A 222 0.44 -22.13 26.67
C VAL A 222 -0.17 -20.76 27.01
N ASP A 223 -1.04 -20.69 28.02
CA ASP A 223 -1.29 -19.44 28.73
C ASP A 223 -0.05 -19.14 29.61
N ILE A 224 0.89 -18.36 29.07
CA ILE A 224 2.14 -17.98 29.75
C ILE A 224 1.84 -17.20 31.04
N LEU A 225 0.68 -16.55 31.11
CA LEU A 225 0.26 -15.77 32.27
C LEU A 225 -0.55 -16.59 33.27
N ALA A 226 -1.15 -17.72 32.87
CA ALA A 226 -1.93 -18.57 33.78
C ALA A 226 -1.21 -18.89 35.11
N PRO A 227 0.08 -19.29 35.12
CA PRO A 227 0.80 -19.55 36.38
C PRO A 227 0.99 -18.29 37.24
N PHE A 228 1.00 -17.11 36.64
CA PHE A 228 1.14 -15.82 37.32
C PHE A 228 -0.21 -15.21 37.71
N LEU A 229 -1.30 -15.73 37.17
CA LEU A 229 -2.68 -15.38 37.49
C LEU A 229 -3.28 -16.32 38.55
N GLU A 230 -2.60 -17.42 38.89
CA GLU A 230 -2.99 -18.27 40.02
C GLU A 230 -2.98 -17.45 41.32
N PRO A 231 -4.09 -17.45 42.09
CA PRO A 231 -4.16 -16.69 43.34
C PRO A 231 -3.08 -17.19 44.32
N VAL A 232 -2.15 -16.31 44.68
CA VAL A 232 -1.09 -16.60 45.69
C VAL A 232 -1.69 -16.89 47.07
N ALA A 233 -2.94 -16.45 47.31
CA ALA A 233 -3.76 -16.86 48.44
C ALA A 233 -5.24 -16.82 48.04
N THR A 234 -5.98 -17.90 48.31
CA THR A 234 -7.43 -17.97 48.10
C THR A 234 -8.23 -17.38 49.26
N GLU A 235 -7.57 -17.16 50.41
CA GLU A 235 -8.16 -16.56 51.60
C GLU A 235 -7.23 -15.51 52.19
N THR A 236 -7.75 -14.30 52.46
CA THR A 236 -7.01 -13.24 53.13
C THR A 236 -6.90 -13.55 54.62
N THR A 237 -5.68 -13.76 55.12
CA THR A 237 -5.41 -13.99 56.56
C THR A 237 -4.58 -12.85 57.17
N GLY A 238 -4.54 -12.78 58.50
CA GLY A 238 -3.77 -11.77 59.22
C GLY A 238 -4.29 -10.33 59.04
N PHE A 239 -3.38 -9.37 58.86
CA PHE A 239 -3.71 -7.95 58.73
C PHE A 239 -4.62 -7.66 57.53
N LEU A 240 -4.38 -8.31 56.38
CA LEU A 240 -5.18 -8.11 55.18
C LEU A 240 -6.60 -8.65 55.34
N GLY A 241 -6.78 -9.80 56.02
CA GLY A 241 -8.11 -10.31 56.35
C GLY A 241 -8.86 -9.49 57.39
N TRP A 242 -8.15 -8.83 58.31
CA TRP A 242 -8.76 -7.86 59.23
C TRP A 242 -9.18 -6.58 58.49
N LEU A 243 -8.33 -6.07 57.59
CA LEU A 243 -8.59 -4.87 56.80
C LEU A 243 -9.79 -5.08 55.87
N ASP A 244 -9.89 -6.22 55.21
CA ASP A 244 -11.01 -6.55 54.32
C ASP A 244 -12.34 -6.56 55.09
N LYS A 245 -12.38 -7.21 56.26
CA LYS A 245 -13.54 -7.17 57.16
C LYS A 245 -13.88 -5.77 57.67
N ALA A 246 -12.87 -4.93 57.92
CA ALA A 246 -13.07 -3.56 58.36
C ALA A 246 -13.66 -2.68 57.24
N LEU A 247 -13.22 -2.88 55.99
CA LEU A 247 -13.74 -2.20 54.80
C LEU A 247 -15.16 -2.67 54.45
N GLU A 248 -15.45 -3.96 54.55
CA GLU A 248 -16.81 -4.50 54.40
C GLU A 248 -17.79 -3.92 55.44
N ALA A 249 -17.32 -3.65 56.66
CA ALA A 249 -18.12 -3.08 57.73
C ALA A 249 -18.38 -1.57 57.60
N MET A 250 -17.78 -0.89 56.61
CA MET A 250 -18.02 0.54 56.38
C MET A 250 -19.42 0.80 55.78
N PRO A 251 -20.15 1.83 56.23
CA PRO A 251 -21.46 2.16 55.67
C PRO A 251 -21.32 2.56 54.19
N GLY A 252 -21.87 1.75 53.29
CA GLY A 252 -21.83 1.97 51.85
C GLY A 252 -21.30 0.80 51.01
N SER A 253 -20.75 -0.26 51.64
CA SER A 253 -20.46 -1.50 50.92
C SER A 253 -21.79 -2.22 50.61
N SER A 254 -22.20 -2.25 49.35
CA SER A 254 -23.34 -3.05 48.93
C SER A 254 -22.90 -4.52 48.94
N LYS A 255 -23.58 -5.35 49.73
CA LYS A 255 -23.50 -6.80 49.56
C LYS A 255 -24.06 -7.13 48.18
N GLY A 256 -23.18 -7.27 47.18
CA GLY A 256 -23.50 -7.84 45.88
C GLY A 256 -23.97 -9.27 46.10
N GLY A 257 -25.29 -9.47 46.02
CA GLY A 257 -25.91 -10.79 46.09
C GLY A 257 -25.42 -11.67 44.95
N LYS A 258 -25.08 -12.92 45.29
CA LYS A 258 -24.98 -14.01 44.33
C LYS A 258 -26.34 -14.22 43.66
N SER A 259 -26.38 -14.01 42.35
CA SER A 259 -27.23 -14.71 41.38
C SER A 259 -26.39 -14.95 40.14
#